data_AF-A0AAN9J096-F1
#
_entry.id   AF-A0AAN9J096-F1
#
_cell.length_a   1.000
_cell.length_b   1.000
_cell.length_c   1.000
_cell.angle_alpha   90.00
_cell.angle_beta   90.00
_cell.angle_gamma   90.00
#
_symmetry.space_group_name_H-M   'P 1'
#
loop_
_entity.id
_entity.type
_entity.pdbx_description
1 polymer ?
#
loop_
_entity_poly.entity_id
_entity_poly.type
_entity_poly.pdbx_seq_one_letter_code
_entity_poly.pdbx_strand_id
1 'polypeptide(L)'
;MCGHCNLEPEFVLHCLLDCHKVHAVWDSFGADNFAWFWLENNIVKWIQKGINDIGTRFITIIWWIWRARCDECISLQVITTQMVMHRASMMASDIDKCYGVSAVSVKQVRWVSWVFPISNVTVLNVDGSSLGNPCWSVP
;
A
#
# COMPACT_ATOMS: atom_id res chain seq x y z
N MET A 1 -13.37 -18.08 4.56
CA MET A 1 -12.13 -18.56 5.23
C MET A 1 -11.02 -17.58 4.91
N CYS A 2 -10.08 -17.37 5.82
CA CYS A 2 -8.94 -16.46 5.64
C CYS A 2 -8.08 -16.87 4.45
N GLY A 3 -7.88 -15.96 3.49
CA GLY A 3 -7.10 -16.22 2.28
C GLY A 3 -5.64 -16.62 2.53
N HIS A 4 -5.06 -16.23 3.66
CA HIS A 4 -3.70 -16.62 4.05
C HIS A 4 -3.63 -18.04 4.59
N CYS A 5 -4.32 -18.34 5.69
CA CYS A 5 -4.16 -19.60 6.40
C CYS A 5 -5.14 -20.69 5.96
N ASN A 6 -6.30 -20.34 5.40
CA ASN A 6 -7.43 -21.24 5.14
C ASN A 6 -7.93 -22.01 6.38
N LEU A 7 -7.58 -21.57 7.60
CA LEU A 7 -7.95 -22.25 8.86
C LEU A 7 -9.10 -21.54 9.57
N GLU A 8 -9.03 -20.22 9.69
CA GLU A 8 -9.97 -19.42 10.48
C GLU A 8 -10.95 -18.62 9.59
N PRO A 9 -12.09 -18.16 10.14
CA PRO A 9 -12.95 -17.19 9.46
C PRO A 9 -12.18 -15.93 9.07
N GLU A 10 -12.57 -15.32 7.95
CA GLU A 10 -11.88 -14.15 7.46
C GLU A 10 -12.40 -12.88 8.13
N PHE A 11 -11.53 -12.21 8.88
CA PHE A 11 -11.75 -10.86 9.39
C PHE A 11 -10.55 -9.99 9.03
N VAL A 12 -10.76 -8.69 8.86
CA VAL A 12 -9.68 -7.76 8.49
C VAL A 12 -8.54 -7.81 9.50
N LEU A 13 -8.85 -7.83 10.80
CA LEU A 13 -7.81 -7.92 11.85
C LEU A 13 -7.04 -9.24 11.77
N HIS A 14 -7.75 -10.35 11.55
CA HIS A 14 -7.10 -11.65 11.37
C HIS A 14 -6.17 -11.65 10.15
N CYS A 15 -6.60 -11.11 9.02
CA CYS A 15 -5.79 -11.05 7.79
C CYS A 15 -4.59 -10.10 7.89
N LEU A 16 -4.62 -9.11 8.79
CA LEU A 16 -3.56 -8.12 8.90
C LEU A 16 -2.65 -8.32 10.11
N LEU A 17 -3.11 -9.06 11.12
CA LEU A 17 -2.43 -9.17 12.42
C LEU A 17 -2.41 -10.61 12.94
N ASP A 18 -3.58 -11.23 13.15
CA ASP A 18 -3.68 -12.45 13.96
C ASP A 18 -3.33 -13.74 13.20
N CYS A 19 -3.32 -13.70 11.87
CA CYS A 19 -2.99 -14.88 11.06
C CYS A 19 -1.54 -15.29 11.27
N HIS A 20 -1.28 -16.57 11.59
CA HIS A 20 0.08 -17.08 11.84
C HIS A 20 1.07 -16.83 10.68
N LYS A 21 0.61 -16.84 9.42
CA LYS A 21 1.45 -16.50 8.26
C LYS A 21 1.85 -15.04 8.25
N VAL A 22 0.94 -14.17 8.69
CA VAL A 22 1.15 -12.72 8.79
C VAL A 22 2.00 -12.39 10.01
N HIS A 23 1.85 -13.15 11.09
CA HIS A 23 2.70 -13.05 12.27
C HIS A 23 4.19 -13.17 11.90
N ALA A 24 4.56 -14.12 11.04
CA ALA A 24 5.93 -14.25 10.55
C ALA A 24 6.46 -12.99 9.81
N VAL A 25 5.59 -12.22 9.16
CA VAL A 25 5.94 -10.94 8.54
C VAL A 25 6.24 -9.90 9.60
N TRP A 26 5.40 -9.79 10.63
CA TRP A 26 5.59 -8.87 11.74
C TRP A 26 6.80 -9.23 12.61
N ASP A 27 7.07 -10.52 12.81
CA ASP A 27 8.26 -11.02 13.48
C ASP A 27 9.52 -10.63 12.68
N SER A 28 9.49 -10.83 11.35
CA SER A 28 10.58 -10.41 10.45
C SER A 28 10.80 -8.90 10.41
N PHE A 29 9.74 -8.12 10.64
CA PHE A 29 9.81 -6.67 10.79
C PHE A 29 10.40 -6.24 12.15
N GLY A 30 10.24 -7.06 13.19
CA GLY A 30 10.62 -6.74 14.56
C GLY A 30 9.50 -6.05 15.35
N ALA A 31 8.25 -6.48 15.16
CA ALA A 31 7.08 -5.95 15.86
C ALA A 31 7.17 -6.04 17.39
N ASP A 32 7.87 -7.06 17.92
CA ASP A 32 8.11 -7.24 19.37
C ASP A 32 8.88 -6.10 20.02
N ASN A 33 9.57 -5.26 19.24
CA ASN A 33 10.22 -4.06 19.76
C ASN A 33 9.22 -2.96 20.18
N PHE A 34 7.93 -3.13 19.86
CA PHE A 34 6.88 -2.16 20.15
C PHE A 34 5.88 -2.76 21.15
N ALA A 35 5.98 -2.38 22.42
CA ALA A 35 5.15 -2.93 23.50
C ALA A 35 3.64 -2.83 23.25
N TRP A 36 3.18 -1.85 22.47
CA TRP A 36 1.76 -1.65 22.16
C TRP A 36 1.25 -2.56 21.03
N PHE A 37 2.13 -3.17 20.24
CA PHE A 37 1.79 -3.74 18.92
C PHE A 37 0.77 -4.87 19.01
N TRP A 38 0.99 -5.79 19.93
CA TRP A 38 0.11 -6.95 20.15
C TRP A 38 -1.00 -6.71 21.18
N LEU A 39 -0.96 -5.57 21.89
CA LEU A 39 -1.91 -5.26 22.98
C LEU A 39 -3.08 -4.38 22.53
N GLU A 40 -2.96 -3.69 21.39
CA GLU A 40 -3.99 -2.79 20.89
C GLU A 40 -5.06 -3.52 20.08
N ASN A 41 -6.19 -3.83 20.72
CA ASN A 41 -7.30 -4.56 20.10
C ASN A 41 -8.20 -3.69 19.20
N ASN A 42 -8.02 -2.37 19.19
CA ASN A 42 -8.77 -1.49 18.30
C ASN A 42 -7.94 -1.20 17.03
N ILE A 43 -8.40 -1.72 15.88
CA ILE A 43 -7.68 -1.59 14.60
C ILE A 43 -7.37 -0.14 14.21
N VAL A 44 -8.28 0.81 14.50
CA VAL A 44 -8.06 2.22 14.16
C VAL A 44 -6.93 2.80 15.01
N LYS A 45 -6.93 2.52 16.32
CA LYS A 45 -5.84 2.94 17.22
C LYS A 45 -4.53 2.25 16.89
N TRP A 46 -4.56 0.96 16.54
CA TRP A 46 -3.39 0.19 16.14
C TRP A 46 -2.75 0.79 14.88
N ILE A 47 -3.58 1.12 13.86
CA ILE A 47 -3.11 1.79 12.66
C ILE A 47 -2.52 3.16 12.98
N GLN A 48 -3.22 3.97 13.78
CA GLN A 48 -2.75 5.31 14.16
C GLN A 48 -1.40 5.26 14.89
N LYS A 49 -1.24 4.36 15.86
CA LYS A 49 0.03 4.18 16.57
C LYS A 49 1.15 3.72 15.63
N GLY A 50 0.87 2.74 14.75
CA GLY A 50 1.86 2.28 13.79
C GLY A 50 2.30 3.37 12.80
N ILE A 51 1.37 4.21 12.34
CA ILE A 51 1.72 5.37 11.52
C ILE A 51 2.60 6.35 12.29
N ASN A 52 2.27 6.64 13.55
CA ASN A 52 3.01 7.61 14.35
C ASN A 52 4.42 7.12 14.73
N ASP A 53 4.56 5.85 15.12
CA ASP A 53 5.80 5.33 15.67
C ASP A 53 6.73 4.75 14.60
N ILE A 54 6.18 4.19 13.52
CA ILE A 54 6.92 3.47 12.47
C ILE A 54 6.86 4.19 11.11
N GLY A 55 5.82 4.97 10.84
CA GLY A 55 5.69 5.78 9.63
C GLY A 55 5.42 4.96 8.36
N THR A 56 6.01 5.39 7.24
CA THR A 56 5.81 4.82 5.89
C THR A 56 5.99 3.31 5.84
N ARG A 57 6.97 2.78 6.59
CA ARG A 57 7.26 1.34 6.64
C ARG A 57 6.08 0.52 7.15
N PHE A 58 5.30 1.05 8.10
CA PHE A 58 4.16 0.32 8.65
C PHE A 58 3.01 0.20 7.64
N ILE A 59 2.64 1.32 7.00
CA ILE A 59 1.57 1.33 5.99
C ILE A 59 1.94 0.43 4.80
N THR A 60 3.19 0.48 4.35
CA THR A 60 3.65 -0.35 3.22
C THR A 60 3.63 -1.84 3.56
N ILE A 61 3.97 -2.25 4.78
CA ILE A 61 3.84 -3.65 5.21
C ILE A 61 2.37 -4.08 5.23
N ILE A 62 1.47 -3.30 5.83
CA ILE A 62 0.02 -3.57 5.82
C ILE A 62 -0.49 -3.75 4.39
N TRP A 63 -0.12 -2.83 3.50
CA TRP A 63 -0.50 -2.89 2.10
C TRP A 63 -0.04 -4.18 1.43
N TRP A 64 1.22 -4.58 1.63
CA TRP A 64 1.75 -5.79 1.00
C TRP A 64 1.23 -7.09 1.62
N ILE A 65 0.88 -7.11 2.91
CA ILE A 65 0.14 -8.22 3.53
C ILE A 65 -1.22 -8.36 2.85
N TRP A 66 -1.99 -7.26 2.77
CA TRP A 66 -3.31 -7.27 2.13
C TRP A 66 -3.24 -7.69 0.65
N ARG A 67 -2.27 -7.15 -0.07
CA ARG A 67 -2.03 -7.51 -1.48
C ARG A 67 -1.66 -8.98 -1.63
N ALA A 68 -0.83 -9.52 -0.74
CA ALA A 68 -0.52 -10.95 -0.73
C ALA A 68 -1.76 -11.82 -0.54
N ARG A 69 -2.66 -11.44 0.37
CA ARG A 69 -3.96 -12.12 0.55
C ARG A 69 -4.76 -12.12 -0.75
N CYS A 70 -4.83 -10.98 -1.44
CA CYS A 70 -5.56 -10.88 -2.70
C CYS A 70 -4.97 -11.80 -3.78
N ASP A 71 -3.64 -11.86 -3.92
CA ASP A 71 -2.98 -12.75 -4.87
C ASP A 71 -3.21 -14.24 -4.54
N GLU A 72 -3.22 -14.60 -3.26
CA GLU A 72 -3.52 -15.97 -2.83
C GLU A 72 -4.98 -16.36 -3.15
N CYS A 73 -5.93 -15.43 -3.01
CA CYS A 73 -7.32 -15.69 -3.34
C CYS A 73 -7.62 -15.70 -4.86
N ILE A 74 -6.97 -14.83 -5.64
CA ILE A 74 -7.29 -14.63 -7.06
C ILE A 74 -6.41 -15.50 -7.96
N SER A 75 -5.10 -15.50 -7.70
CA SER A 75 -4.10 -16.09 -8.58
C SER A 75 -3.56 -17.42 -8.05
N LEU A 76 -3.99 -17.85 -6.85
CA LEU A 76 -3.47 -19.01 -6.12
C LEU A 76 -1.93 -18.97 -5.94
N GLN A 77 -1.36 -17.76 -6.00
CA GLN A 77 0.07 -17.54 -5.83
C GLN A 77 0.39 -17.28 -4.37
N VAL A 78 1.25 -18.12 -3.79
CA VAL A 78 1.75 -17.93 -2.43
C VAL A 78 2.86 -16.88 -2.44
N ILE A 79 2.67 -15.78 -1.73
CA ILE A 79 3.71 -14.77 -1.53
C ILE A 79 4.44 -15.07 -0.22
N THR A 80 5.76 -15.22 -0.30
CA THR A 80 6.57 -15.50 0.90
C THR A 80 6.73 -14.26 1.77
N THR A 81 6.98 -14.48 3.06
CA THR A 81 7.30 -13.43 4.02
C THR A 81 8.45 -12.53 3.55
N GLN A 82 9.51 -13.12 2.98
CA GLN A 82 10.65 -12.37 2.46
C GLN A 82 10.25 -11.47 1.29
N MET A 83 9.37 -11.95 0.40
CA MET A 83 8.87 -11.13 -0.72
C MET A 83 8.03 -9.96 -0.23
N VAL A 84 7.15 -10.18 0.75
CA VAL A 84 6.37 -9.10 1.38
C VAL A 84 7.31 -8.05 1.98
N MET A 85 8.28 -8.47 2.80
CA MET A 85 9.23 -7.57 3.45
C MET A 85 10.09 -6.79 2.46
N HIS A 86 10.59 -7.46 1.42
CA HIS A 86 11.40 -6.82 0.39
C HIS A 86 10.59 -5.76 -0.37
N ARG A 87 9.39 -6.12 -0.83
CA ARG A 87 8.52 -5.22 -1.60
C ARG A 87 8.00 -4.04 -0.76
N ALA A 88 7.67 -4.27 0.51
CA ALA A 88 7.33 -3.21 1.44
C ALA A 88 8.50 -2.23 1.66
N SER A 89 9.72 -2.75 1.83
CA SER A 89 10.91 -1.92 2.01
C SER A 89 11.23 -1.09 0.77
N MET A 90 11.12 -1.68 -0.42
CA MET A 90 11.30 -0.97 -1.70
C MET A 90 10.25 0.15 -1.85
N MET A 91 8.97 -0.18 -1.62
CA MET A 91 7.89 0.80 -1.70
C MET A 91 8.05 1.93 -0.68
N ALA A 92 8.46 1.63 0.56
CA ALA A 92 8.73 2.64 1.56
C ALA A 92 9.86 3.57 1.12
N SER A 93 10.96 3.01 0.60
CA SER A 93 12.06 3.80 0.06
C SER A 93 11.63 4.72 -1.09
N ASP A 94 10.76 4.23 -1.98
CA ASP A 94 10.25 5.04 -3.09
C ASP A 94 9.31 6.15 -2.62
N ILE A 95 8.44 5.86 -1.64
CA ILE A 95 7.59 6.89 -1.01
C ILE A 95 8.47 7.95 -0.34
N ASP A 96 9.48 7.56 0.42
CA ASP A 96 10.36 8.49 1.12
C ASP A 96 11.21 9.33 0.14
N LYS A 97 11.60 8.78 -1.02
CA LYS A 97 12.27 9.55 -2.08
C LYS A 97 11.34 10.54 -2.77
N CYS A 98 10.09 10.15 -3.04
CA CYS A 98 9.13 10.97 -3.78
C CYS A 98 8.45 12.04 -2.91
N TYR A 99 8.20 11.71 -1.65
CA TYR A 99 7.36 12.49 -0.73
C TYR A 99 8.03 12.78 0.60
N GLY A 100 9.19 12.19 0.89
CA GLY A 100 9.99 12.58 2.04
C GLY A 100 10.35 14.05 1.93
N VAL A 101 10.47 14.69 3.10
CA VAL A 101 10.76 16.13 3.23
C VAL A 101 12.18 16.39 2.77
N SER A 102 12.43 16.33 1.45
CA SER A 102 13.56 16.96 0.84
C SER A 102 13.33 18.47 0.99
N ALA A 103 14.30 19.16 1.61
CA ALA A 103 14.29 20.61 1.78
C ALA A 103 13.68 21.25 0.54
N VAL A 104 12.57 21.97 0.74
CA VAL A 104 11.74 22.56 -0.31
C VAL A 104 12.64 23.20 -1.35
N SER A 105 12.94 22.47 -2.43
CA SER A 105 13.27 23.11 -3.69
C SER A 105 11.97 23.82 -4.00
N VAL A 106 11.95 25.13 -3.77
CA VAL A 106 10.84 25.99 -4.14
C VAL A 106 10.60 25.66 -5.60
N LYS A 107 9.60 24.82 -5.88
CA LYS A 107 9.16 24.57 -7.25
C LYS A 107 8.73 25.94 -7.71
N GLN A 108 9.57 26.59 -8.52
CA GLN A 108 9.18 27.82 -9.17
C GLN A 108 7.85 27.51 -9.84
N VAL A 109 6.81 28.24 -9.44
CA VAL A 109 5.51 28.16 -10.07
C VAL A 109 5.73 28.62 -11.51
N ARG A 110 6.01 27.67 -12.39
CA ARG A 110 6.11 27.93 -13.82
C ARG A 110 4.68 27.94 -14.33
N TRP A 111 4.18 29.12 -14.63
CA TRP A 111 2.99 29.27 -15.43
C TRP A 111 3.27 28.67 -16.80
N VAL A 112 2.71 27.50 -17.07
CA VAL A 112 2.73 26.86 -18.37
C VAL A 112 1.42 27.22 -19.07
N SER A 113 1.51 28.05 -20.09
CA SER A 113 0.44 28.24 -21.06
C SER A 113 0.68 27.36 -22.27
N TRP A 114 -0.40 26.92 -22.89
CA TRP A 114 -0.32 26.26 -24.18
C TRP A 114 0.14 27.28 -25.23
N VAL A 115 1.16 26.92 -26.01
CA VAL A 115 1.65 27.71 -27.15
C VAL A 115 1.34 26.92 -28.42
N PHE A 116 0.63 27.55 -29.35
CA PHE A 116 0.28 26.95 -30.63
C PHE A 116 1.57 26.55 -31.40
N PRO A 117 1.72 25.29 -31.84
CA PRO A 117 2.92 24.87 -32.55
C PRO A 117 3.02 25.50 -33.95
N ILE A 118 4.24 25.84 -34.36
CA ILE A 118 4.53 26.54 -35.63
C ILE A 118 4.55 25.51 -36.77
N SER A 119 3.38 25.22 -37.33
CA SER A 119 3.06 24.37 -38.50
C SER A 119 3.68 22.94 -38.53
N ASN A 120 3.12 22.06 -39.35
CA ASN A 120 3.55 20.65 -39.52
C ASN A 120 3.55 19.75 -38.26
N VAL A 121 2.78 20.11 -37.22
CA VAL A 121 2.56 19.25 -36.05
C VAL A 121 1.07 18.95 -35.91
N THR A 122 0.72 17.67 -35.86
CA THR A 122 -0.63 17.24 -35.51
C THR A 122 -0.77 17.27 -33.99
N VAL A 123 -1.65 18.14 -33.48
CA VAL A 123 -1.99 18.18 -32.05
C VAL A 123 -3.16 17.23 -31.83
N LEU A 124 -2.92 16.20 -31.02
CA LEU A 124 -3.98 15.30 -30.56
C LEU A 124 -4.37 15.70 -29.14
N ASN A 125 -5.54 16.32 -28.99
CA ASN A 125 -6.17 16.45 -27.68
C ASN A 125 -6.77 15.09 -27.30
N VAL A 126 -6.42 14.60 -26.12
CA VAL A 126 -6.98 13.36 -25.57
C VAL A 126 -7.69 13.73 -24.28
N ASP A 127 -9.01 13.87 -24.36
CA ASP A 127 -9.85 14.00 -23.17
C ASP A 127 -10.37 12.62 -22.78
N GLY A 128 -10.19 12.26 -21.52
CA GLY A 128 -10.79 11.07 -20.94
C GLY A 128 -12.10 11.43 -20.25
N SER A 129 -13.22 10.88 -20.71
CA SER A 129 -14.46 10.88 -19.94
C SER A 129 -14.79 9.46 -19.49
N SER A 130 -15.22 9.33 -18.23
CA SER A 130 -15.85 8.11 -17.73
C SER A 130 -17.32 8.40 -17.47
N LEU A 131 -18.20 7.57 -18.03
CA LEU A 131 -19.61 7.56 -17.64
C LEU A 131 -19.79 6.44 -16.61
N GLY A 132 -19.80 6.81 -15.32
CA GLY A 132 -19.91 5.86 -14.20
C GLY A 132 -18.57 5.33 -13.66
N ASN A 133 -18.65 4.58 -12.55
CA ASN A 133 -17.52 3.86 -11.95
C ASN A 133 -17.15 2.67 -12.85
N PRO A 134 -15.94 2.57 -13.42
CA PRO A 134 -15.53 1.40 -14.21
C PRO A 134 -15.26 0.14 -13.36
N CYS A 135 -15.69 0.13 -12.10
CA CYS A 135 -15.72 -1.05 -11.26
C CYS A 135 -17.17 -1.29 -10.86
N TRP A 136 -17.67 -2.49 -11.17
CA TRP A 136 -18.97 -3.06 -10.82
C TRP A 136 -20.10 -2.85 -11.82
N SER A 137 -20.17 -3.77 -12.77
CA SER A 137 -21.46 -4.38 -13.11
C SER A 137 -21.26 -5.89 -13.40
N VAL A 138 -21.83 -6.71 -12.52
CA VAL A 138 -22.23 -8.11 -12.76
C VAL A 138 -23.72 -8.11 -12.39
N PRO A 139 -24.62 -8.56 -13.27
CA PRO A 139 -24.89 -9.99 -13.42
C PRO A 139 -24.47 -10.56 -14.78
#